data_AF-A0A7S3K3S4-F1
#
_entry.id   AF-A0A7S3K3S4-F1
#
_cell.length_a   1.000
_cell.length_b   1.000
_cell.length_c   1.000
_cell.angle_alpha   90.00
_cell.angle_beta   90.00
_cell.angle_gamma   90.00
#
_symmetry.space_group_name_H-M   'P 1'
#
loop_
_entity.id
_entity.type
_entity.pdbx_description
1 polymer ?
#
loop_
_entity_poly.entity_id
_entity_poly.type
_entity_poly.pdbx_seq_one_letter_code
_entity_poly.pdbx_strand_id
1 'polypeptide(L)'
;WECKADDTWRPYPDDISRKIEDAYATQAGSIVVDFNDAEYTIDTTQQCQINNVTNKVRKIRRQTQPTKQVVIWECNTSDTTVKKWRAYPSEINTKIENAHIAKEESVTFVMNGADYTVDLTSSSPEQIREATNKRREMRRNIKTTPQAK
;
A
#
# COMPACT_ATOMS: atom_id res chain seq x y z
N TRP A 1 6.81 -14.55 -0.58
CA TRP A 1 7.09 -15.83 -1.28
C TRP A 1 6.40 -16.96 -0.54
N GLU A 2 6.11 -18.09 -1.21
CA GLU A 2 5.47 -19.24 -0.58
C GLU A 2 6.18 -20.56 -0.95
N CYS A 3 6.11 -21.56 -0.08
CA CYS A 3 6.61 -22.92 -0.32
C CYS A 3 5.48 -23.95 -0.28
N LYS A 4 5.59 -25.02 -1.07
CA LYS A 4 4.61 -26.11 -1.08
C LYS A 4 4.91 -27.10 0.06
N ALA A 5 4.00 -27.18 1.03
CA ALA A 5 4.04 -28.10 2.17
C ALA A 5 2.74 -28.93 2.20
N ASP A 6 2.86 -30.23 1.96
CA ASP A 6 1.76 -31.21 2.10
C ASP A 6 0.47 -30.73 1.41
N ASP A 7 0.61 -30.39 0.12
CA ASP A 7 -0.40 -29.79 -0.77
C ASP A 7 -0.94 -28.41 -0.44
N THR A 8 -0.46 -27.79 0.64
CA THR A 8 -0.74 -26.37 0.95
C THR A 8 0.43 -25.47 0.59
N TRP A 9 0.15 -24.27 0.09
CA TRP A 9 1.16 -23.23 -0.05
C TRP A 9 1.25 -22.45 1.26
N ARG A 10 2.45 -22.36 1.82
CA ARG A 10 2.71 -21.64 3.07
C ARG A 10 3.61 -20.46 2.81
N PRO A 11 3.28 -19.25 3.32
CA PRO A 11 4.15 -18.10 3.17
C PRO A 11 5.46 -18.31 3.94
N TYR A 12 6.55 -17.89 3.33
CA TYR A 12 7.79 -17.70 4.09
C TYR A 12 7.62 -16.51 5.05
N PRO A 13 8.33 -16.52 6.20
CA PRO A 13 8.50 -15.33 7.03
C PRO A 13 8.95 -14.12 6.21
N ASP A 14 8.59 -12.91 6.64
CA ASP A 14 8.80 -11.68 5.87
C ASP A 14 10.28 -11.40 5.58
N ASP A 15 11.16 -11.66 6.55
CA ASP A 15 12.60 -11.49 6.40
C ASP A 15 13.20 -12.47 5.38
N ILE A 16 12.74 -13.73 5.38
CA ILE A 16 13.12 -14.74 4.40
C ILE A 16 12.55 -14.39 3.01
N SER A 17 11.27 -14.02 2.94
CA SER A 17 10.64 -13.57 1.69
C SER A 17 11.41 -12.41 1.05
N ARG A 18 11.91 -11.45 1.85
CA ARG A 18 12.72 -10.33 1.37
C ARG A 18 14.07 -10.81 0.81
N LYS A 19 14.78 -11.69 1.52
CA LYS A 19 16.04 -12.27 1.00
C LYS A 19 15.84 -13.00 -0.33
N ILE A 20 14.76 -13.79 -0.45
CA ILE A 20 14.42 -14.49 -1.69
C ILE A 20 14.10 -13.49 -2.81
N GLU A 21 13.37 -12.41 -2.49
CA GLU A 21 13.06 -11.35 -3.46
C GLU A 21 14.32 -10.64 -3.94
N ASP A 22 15.25 -10.29 -3.04
CA ASP A 22 16.53 -9.66 -3.39
C ASP A 22 17.38 -10.58 -4.27
N ALA A 23 17.44 -11.87 -3.96
CA ALA A 23 18.15 -12.88 -4.76
C ALA A 23 17.53 -13.06 -6.15
N TYR A 24 16.20 -13.08 -6.23
CA TYR A 24 15.48 -13.14 -7.49
C TYR A 24 15.70 -11.89 -8.34
N ALA A 25 15.63 -10.69 -7.74
CA ALA A 25 15.83 -9.41 -8.43
C ALA A 25 17.25 -9.23 -8.95
N THR A 26 18.24 -9.71 -8.20
CA THR A 26 19.68 -9.66 -8.57
C THR A 26 20.11 -10.83 -9.45
N GLN A 27 19.22 -11.79 -9.74
CA GLN A 27 19.53 -13.02 -10.49
C GLN A 27 20.69 -13.81 -9.87
N ALA A 28 20.81 -13.81 -8.55
CA ALA A 28 21.88 -14.53 -7.84
C ALA A 28 21.82 -16.06 -8.01
N GLY A 29 20.71 -16.59 -8.53
CA GLY A 29 20.48 -18.01 -8.75
C GLY A 29 20.01 -18.71 -7.48
N SER A 30 20.82 -18.72 -6.43
CA SER A 30 20.47 -19.35 -5.15
C SER A 30 20.97 -18.59 -3.91
N ILE A 31 20.29 -18.80 -2.78
CA ILE A 31 20.70 -18.31 -1.45
C ILE A 31 20.55 -19.39 -0.40
N VAL A 32 21.34 -19.31 0.67
CA VAL A 32 21.20 -20.15 1.86
C VAL A 32 20.52 -19.35 2.96
N VAL A 33 19.52 -19.95 3.61
CA VAL A 33 18.74 -19.33 4.69
C VAL A 33 18.48 -20.32 5.81
N ASP A 34 18.55 -19.83 7.04
CA ASP A 34 18.21 -20.59 8.24
C ASP A 34 16.83 -20.16 8.76
N PHE A 35 15.92 -21.11 8.94
CA PHE A 35 14.64 -20.89 9.62
C PHE A 35 14.04 -22.22 10.12
N ASN A 36 13.27 -22.18 11.21
CA ASN A 36 12.73 -23.39 11.86
C ASN A 36 13.81 -24.44 12.17
N ASP A 37 14.93 -24.01 12.73
CA ASP A 37 16.06 -24.86 13.17
C ASP A 37 16.67 -25.75 12.08
N ALA A 38 16.58 -25.33 10.82
CA ALA A 38 17.22 -26.00 9.71
C ALA A 38 17.73 -25.00 8.66
N GLU A 39 18.82 -25.41 8.00
CA GLU A 39 19.40 -24.69 6.88
C GLU A 39 18.74 -25.16 5.57
N TYR A 40 18.39 -24.19 4.73
CA TYR A 40 17.78 -24.42 3.43
C TYR A 40 18.49 -23.65 2.33
N THR A 41 18.67 -24.31 1.19
CA THR A 41 19.03 -23.64 -0.06
C THR A 41 17.76 -23.27 -0.82
N ILE A 42 17.59 -22.00 -1.16
CA ILE A 42 16.52 -21.52 -2.04
C ILE A 42 17.12 -21.25 -3.42
N ASP A 43 16.72 -22.04 -4.41
CA ASP A 43 17.06 -21.83 -5.81
C ASP A 43 15.92 -21.06 -6.49
N THR A 44 16.20 -19.80 -6.80
CA THR A 44 15.26 -18.87 -7.44
C THR A 44 15.11 -19.11 -8.94
N THR A 45 16.09 -19.77 -9.58
CA THR A 45 16.05 -20.15 -11.00
C THR A 45 15.16 -21.36 -11.20
N GLN A 46 15.33 -22.39 -10.36
CA GLN A 46 14.53 -23.62 -10.41
C GLN A 46 13.21 -23.51 -9.64
N GLN A 47 13.00 -22.41 -8.92
CA GLN A 47 11.86 -22.19 -8.04
C GLN A 47 11.66 -23.35 -7.05
N CYS A 48 12.73 -23.69 -6.33
CA CYS A 48 12.70 -24.75 -5.33
C CYS A 48 13.45 -24.37 -4.03
N GLN A 49 13.04 -25.01 -2.95
CA GLN A 49 13.69 -25.01 -1.65
C GLN A 49 14.23 -26.41 -1.41
N ILE A 50 15.48 -26.50 -0.95
CA ILE A 50 16.17 -27.74 -0.62
C ILE A 50 16.51 -27.70 0.86
N ASN A 51 16.06 -28.69 1.64
CA ASN A 51 16.53 -28.86 3.01
C ASN A 51 17.91 -29.51 2.99
N ASN A 52 18.94 -28.82 3.46
CA ASN A 52 20.34 -29.27 3.31
C ASN A 52 20.67 -30.50 4.17
N VAL A 53 19.83 -30.82 5.16
CA VAL A 53 20.00 -32.01 6.03
C VAL A 53 19.33 -33.25 5.42
N THR A 54 18.11 -33.12 4.93
CA THR A 54 17.27 -34.25 4.46
C THR A 54 17.25 -34.40 2.95
N ASN A 55 17.82 -33.45 2.20
CA ASN A 55 17.73 -33.32 0.75
C ASN A 55 16.30 -33.25 0.20
N LYS A 56 15.31 -33.00 1.05
CA LYS A 56 13.91 -32.85 0.61
C LYS A 56 13.76 -31.55 -0.17
N VAL A 57 13.27 -31.68 -1.40
CA VAL A 57 12.99 -30.55 -2.30
C VAL A 57 11.51 -30.17 -2.25
N ARG A 58 11.22 -28.88 -2.11
CA ARG A 58 9.86 -28.31 -2.15
C ARG A 58 9.78 -27.25 -3.24
N LYS A 59 8.67 -27.17 -3.96
CA LYS A 59 8.44 -26.07 -4.90
C LYS A 59 8.21 -24.78 -4.14
N ILE A 60 8.70 -23.66 -4.68
CA ILE A 60 8.42 -22.32 -4.19
C ILE A 60 7.69 -21.54 -5.28
N ARG A 61 6.99 -20.47 -4.89
CA ARG A 61 6.42 -19.53 -5.84
C ARG A 61 6.46 -18.11 -5.33
N ARG A 62 6.60 -17.18 -6.27
CA ARG A 62 6.39 -15.75 -6.03
C ARG A 62 4.90 -15.46 -6.17
N GLN A 63 4.23 -15.23 -5.04
CA GLN A 63 2.87 -14.69 -5.06
C GLN A 63 2.97 -13.17 -4.91
N THR A 64 2.60 -12.44 -5.96
CA THR A 64 2.32 -11.01 -5.84
C THR A 64 1.03 -10.88 -5.06
N GLN A 65 1.06 -10.21 -3.90
CA GLN A 65 -0.20 -9.81 -3.27
C GLN A 65 -0.86 -8.81 -4.23
N PRO A 66 -2.17 -8.96 -4.51
CA PRO A 66 -2.87 -7.92 -5.24
C PRO A 66 -2.69 -6.62 -4.46
N THR A 67 -2.19 -5.59 -5.14
CA THR A 67 -2.06 -4.29 -4.54
C THR A 67 -3.35 -3.52 -4.80
N LYS A 68 -3.92 -2.94 -3.75
CA LYS A 68 -5.01 -2.00 -3.89
C LYS A 68 -4.43 -0.60 -3.94
N GLN A 69 -4.70 0.10 -5.03
CA GLN A 69 -4.52 1.55 -5.06
C GLN A 69 -5.61 2.17 -4.18
N VAL A 70 -5.19 2.88 -3.15
CA VAL A 70 -6.07 3.63 -2.25
C VAL A 70 -5.83 5.10 -2.50
N VAL A 71 -6.90 5.81 -2.83
CA VAL A 71 -6.88 7.26 -2.98
C VAL A 71 -7.10 7.89 -1.61
N ILE A 72 -6.23 8.82 -1.26
CA ILE A 72 -6.29 9.58 -0.01
C ILE A 72 -6.27 11.06 -0.38
N TRP A 73 -7.34 11.75 -0.02
CA TRP A 73 -7.40 13.19 -0.03
C TRP A 73 -6.82 13.74 1.27
N GLU A 74 -6.01 14.78 1.15
CA GLU A 74 -5.36 15.44 2.27
C GLU A 74 -5.57 16.95 2.16
N CYS A 75 -5.71 17.64 3.30
CA CYS A 75 -5.72 19.10 3.36
C CYS A 75 -4.45 19.63 4.02
N ASN A 76 -3.98 20.79 3.58
CA ASN A 76 -2.90 21.51 4.26
C ASN A 76 -3.48 22.20 5.51
N THR A 77 -2.97 21.80 6.68
CA THR A 77 -3.38 22.37 7.97
C THR A 77 -2.41 23.43 8.49
N SER A 78 -1.32 23.70 7.76
CA SER A 78 -0.35 24.73 8.13
C SER A 78 -0.70 26.06 7.48
N ASP A 79 -0.66 27.12 8.27
CA ASP A 79 -0.74 28.51 7.78
C ASP A 79 0.67 29.07 7.46
N THR A 80 1.73 28.26 7.57
CA THR A 80 3.13 28.66 7.28
C THR A 80 3.61 28.15 5.92
N THR A 81 4.81 28.55 5.50
CA THR A 81 5.46 28.06 4.27
C THR A 81 5.74 26.56 4.28
N VAL A 82 5.81 25.94 5.46
CA VAL A 82 5.99 24.48 5.59
C VAL A 82 4.62 23.82 5.60
N LYS A 83 4.25 23.18 4.49
CA LYS A 83 2.96 22.48 4.36
C LYS A 83 2.89 21.29 5.31
N LYS A 84 1.77 21.16 6.02
CA LYS A 84 1.45 19.99 6.86
C LYS A 84 0.18 19.36 6.34
N TRP A 85 0.33 18.23 5.67
CA TRP A 85 -0.78 17.53 5.04
C TRP A 85 -1.44 16.56 6.02
N ARG A 86 -2.77 16.64 6.11
CA ARG A 86 -3.56 15.75 6.95
C ARG A 86 -4.63 15.06 6.11
N ALA A 87 -4.64 13.74 6.14
CA ALA A 87 -5.69 12.93 5.51
C ALA A 87 -7.05 13.18 6.13
N TYR A 88 -8.07 13.22 5.28
CA TYR A 88 -9.45 13.19 5.74
C TYR A 88 -9.79 11.83 6.36
N PRO A 89 -10.80 11.76 7.25
CA PRO A 89 -11.44 10.50 7.62
C PRO A 89 -11.90 9.70 6.39
N SER A 90 -12.02 8.38 6.52
CA SER A 90 -12.35 7.48 5.41
C SER A 90 -13.65 7.86 4.70
N GLU A 91 -14.69 8.16 5.46
CA GLU A 91 -16.01 8.56 4.91
C GLU A 91 -15.91 9.83 4.04
N ILE A 92 -15.22 10.86 4.53
CA ILE A 92 -15.02 12.11 3.81
C ILE A 92 -14.14 11.89 2.58
N ASN A 93 -13.09 11.07 2.69
CA ASN A 93 -12.25 10.66 1.55
C ASN A 93 -13.08 10.01 0.45
N THR A 94 -13.92 9.04 0.79
CA THR A 94 -14.81 8.36 -0.17
C THR A 94 -15.77 9.35 -0.82
N LYS A 95 -16.35 10.26 -0.04
CA LYS A 95 -17.27 11.28 -0.55
C LYS A 95 -16.59 12.20 -1.57
N ILE A 96 -15.40 12.72 -1.25
CA ILE A 96 -14.63 13.59 -2.16
C ILE A 96 -14.21 12.83 -3.42
N GLU A 97 -13.74 11.59 -3.27
CA GLU A 97 -13.31 10.79 -4.41
C GLU A 97 -14.47 10.46 -5.35
N ASN A 98 -15.65 10.14 -4.82
CA ASN A 98 -16.83 9.88 -5.65
C ASN A 98 -17.24 11.13 -6.44
N ALA A 99 -17.26 12.30 -5.80
CA ALA A 99 -17.55 13.57 -6.46
C ALA A 99 -16.52 13.89 -7.57
N HIS A 100 -15.24 13.65 -7.28
CA HIS A 100 -14.16 13.83 -8.25
C HIS A 100 -14.30 12.90 -9.47
N ILE A 101 -14.59 11.61 -9.26
CA ILE A 101 -14.82 10.63 -10.34
C ILE A 101 -16.07 11.00 -11.15
N ALA A 102 -17.12 11.47 -10.48
CA ALA A 102 -18.35 11.95 -11.11
C ALA A 102 -18.17 13.29 -11.84
N LYS A 103 -17.00 13.92 -11.74
CA LYS A 103 -16.68 15.25 -12.29
C LYS A 103 -17.63 16.35 -11.77
N GLU A 104 -18.04 16.23 -10.52
CA GLU A 104 -18.77 17.30 -9.84
C GLU A 104 -17.84 18.50 -9.61
N GLU A 105 -18.41 19.70 -9.67
CA GLU A 105 -17.66 20.95 -9.45
C GLU A 105 -17.32 21.15 -7.97
N SER A 106 -18.15 20.64 -7.06
CA SER A 106 -17.91 20.76 -5.63
C SER A 106 -18.61 19.67 -4.82
N VAL A 107 -18.18 19.49 -3.57
CA VAL A 107 -18.79 18.56 -2.62
C VAL A 107 -18.76 19.13 -1.21
N THR A 108 -19.86 18.99 -0.46
CA THR A 108 -19.97 19.52 0.91
C THR A 108 -19.92 18.41 1.96
N PHE A 109 -19.41 18.69 3.15
CA PHE A 109 -19.44 17.78 4.30
C PHE A 109 -19.29 18.51 5.64
N VAL A 110 -19.69 17.84 6.71
CA VAL A 110 -19.49 18.31 8.10
C VAL A 110 -18.29 17.59 8.71
N MET A 111 -17.38 18.34 9.32
CA MET A 111 -16.24 17.77 10.05
C MET A 111 -16.03 18.56 11.33
N ASN A 112 -16.01 17.87 12.48
CA ASN A 112 -15.88 18.50 13.80
C ASN A 112 -16.90 19.62 14.05
N GLY A 113 -18.14 19.42 13.59
CA GLY A 113 -19.25 20.38 13.79
C GLY A 113 -19.18 21.65 12.92
N ALA A 114 -18.32 21.69 11.90
CA ALA A 114 -18.27 22.79 10.94
C ALA A 114 -18.54 22.29 9.52
N ASP A 115 -19.25 23.10 8.74
CA ASP A 115 -19.52 22.87 7.31
C ASP A 115 -18.32 23.29 6.45
N TYR A 116 -18.00 22.41 5.49
CA TYR A 116 -16.97 22.62 4.50
C TYR A 116 -17.48 22.30 3.11
N THR A 117 -17.04 23.10 2.14
CA THR A 117 -17.16 22.81 0.71
C THR A 117 -15.79 22.54 0.13
N VAL A 118 -15.67 21.52 -0.71
CA VAL A 118 -14.47 21.29 -1.52
C VAL A 118 -14.78 21.72 -2.94
N ASP A 119 -13.99 22.66 -3.45
CA ASP A 119 -13.99 23.06 -4.85
C ASP A 119 -13.06 22.12 -5.64
N LEU A 120 -13.65 21.41 -6.61
CA LEU A 120 -13.00 20.41 -7.46
C LEU A 120 -12.77 20.93 -8.89
N THR A 121 -13.15 22.17 -9.19
CA THR A 121 -13.06 22.74 -10.56
C THR A 121 -11.63 23.07 -10.98
N SER A 122 -10.75 23.35 -10.02
CA SER A 122 -9.38 23.75 -10.27
C SER A 122 -8.42 22.55 -10.30
N SER A 123 -7.26 22.73 -10.94
CA SER A 123 -6.17 21.73 -10.91
C SER A 123 -5.55 21.56 -9.52
N SER A 124 -5.86 22.45 -8.59
CA SER A 124 -5.42 22.43 -7.20
C SER A 124 -6.64 22.59 -6.28
N PRO A 125 -7.34 21.49 -5.98
CA PRO A 125 -8.58 21.52 -5.21
C PRO A 125 -8.44 22.25 -3.88
N GLU A 126 -9.50 22.93 -3.46
CA GLU A 126 -9.50 23.73 -2.23
C GLU A 126 -10.64 23.32 -1.30
N GLN A 127 -10.34 23.22 0.00
CA GLN A 127 -11.35 23.16 1.04
C GLN A 127 -11.70 24.59 1.48
N ILE A 128 -12.97 24.91 1.55
CA ILE A 128 -13.54 26.18 1.99
C ILE A 128 -14.35 25.91 3.25
N ARG A 129 -14.06 26.63 4.34
CA ARG A 129 -14.91 26.62 5.54
C ARG A 129 -16.03 27.65 5.36
N GLU A 130 -17.27 27.19 5.31
CA GLU A 130 -18.44 28.04 5.00
C GLU A 130 -18.56 29.25 5.94
N ALA A 131 -18.45 29.01 7.25
CA ALA A 131 -18.62 30.05 8.26
C ALA A 131 -17.59 31.19 8.20
N THR A 132 -16.39 30.96 7.67
CA THR A 132 -15.30 31.94 7.71
C THR A 132 -14.68 32.24 6.35
N ASN A 133 -15.15 31.57 5.28
CA ASN A 133 -14.52 31.57 3.97
C ASN A 133 -13.01 31.24 3.98
N LYS A 134 -12.53 30.55 5.02
CA LYS A 134 -11.11 30.17 5.12
C LYS A 134 -10.85 29.03 4.14
N ARG A 135 -9.86 29.23 3.26
CA ARG A 135 -9.46 28.27 2.23
C ARG A 135 -8.24 27.47 2.66
N ARG A 136 -8.18 26.20 2.26
CA ARG A 136 -7.04 25.32 2.46
C ARG A 136 -6.79 24.51 1.19
N GLU A 137 -5.54 24.47 0.79
CA GLU A 137 -5.09 23.63 -0.32
C GLU A 137 -5.35 22.16 -0.02
N MET A 138 -5.78 21.42 -1.02
CA MET A 138 -5.95 19.98 -0.97
C MET A 138 -5.09 19.27 -2.01
N ARG A 139 -4.83 17.99 -1.76
CA ARG A 139 -4.21 17.12 -2.75
C ARG A 139 -4.81 15.74 -2.75
N ARG A 140 -4.84 15.14 -3.95
CA ARG A 140 -5.20 13.74 -4.18
C ARG A 140 -3.93 12.91 -4.24
N ASN A 141 -3.78 11.93 -3.34
CA ASN A 141 -2.61 11.07 -3.28
C ASN A 141 -3.01 9.60 -3.50
N ILE A 142 -2.36 8.92 -4.45
CA ILE A 142 -2.59 7.50 -4.72
C ILE A 142 -1.52 6.70 -3.99
N LYS A 143 -1.93 5.95 -2.98
CA LYS A 143 -1.03 5.04 -2.25
C LYS A 143 -1.28 3.60 -2.67
N THR A 144 -0.20 2.86 -2.88
CA THR A 144 -0.26 1.42 -3.12
C THR A 144 -0.19 0.70 -1.79
N THR A 145 -1.24 -0.04 -1.44
CA THR A 145 -1.28 -0.84 -0.21
C THR A 145 -1.47 -2.32 -0.54
N PRO A 146 -0.88 -3.24 0.23
CA PRO A 146 -1.19 -4.66 0.11
C PRO A 146 -2.67 -4.89 0.40
N GLN A 147 -3.38 -5.63 -0.45
CA GLN A 147 -4.75 -6.02 -0.17
C GLN A 147 -4.75 -7.08 0.94
N ALA A 148 -5.47 -6.82 2.03
CA ALA A 148 -5.71 -7.85 3.05
C ALA A 148 -6.42 -9.05 2.41
N LYS A 149 -5.86 -10.25 2.61
CA LYS A 149 -6.43 -11.52 2.13
C LYS A 149 -7.76 -11.82 2.82
#